data_AF-A0A0C2F100-F1
#
_entry.id   AF-A0A0C2F100-F1
#
_cell.length_a   1.000
_cell.length_b   1.000
_cell.length_c   1.000
_cell.angle_alpha   90.00
_cell.angle_beta   90.00
_cell.angle_gamma   90.00
#
_symmetry.space_group_name_H-M   'P 1'
#
loop_
_entity.id
_entity.type
_entity.pdbx_description
1 polymer ?
#
loop_
_entity_poly.entity_id
_entity_poly.type
_entity_poly.pdbx_seq_one_letter_code
_entity_poly.pdbx_strand_id
1 'polypeptide(L)' 'MRCLRAGIHFALPAASEEQIETSKHQSEFIKALESEGLQLKEPKAQEHTYETDRSMTWERYPVMATRQDKLDEL' A
#
# COMPACT_ATOMS: atom_id res chain seq x y z
N MET A 1 0.56 19.68 13.68
CA MET A 1 1.14 19.26 12.38
C MET A 1 2.67 19.21 12.36
N ARG A 2 3.28 18.24 13.06
CA ARG A 2 4.72 17.98 12.91
C ARG A 2 5.00 17.07 11.71
N CYS A 3 4.11 16.10 11.44
CA CYS A 3 4.25 15.12 10.35
C CYS A 3 4.27 15.76 8.96
N LEU A 4 3.26 16.57 8.61
CA LEU A 4 3.24 17.26 7.31
C LEU A 4 4.39 18.26 7.14
N ARG A 5 4.81 18.94 8.22
CA ARG A 5 5.96 19.85 8.19
C ARG A 5 7.30 19.12 8.03
N ALA A 6 7.34 17.83 8.40
CA ALA A 6 8.47 16.94 8.18
C ALA A 6 8.41 16.22 6.83
N GLY A 7 7.41 16.51 5.97
CA GLY A 7 7.23 15.85 4.68
C GLY A 7 6.68 14.42 4.78
N ILE A 8 6.15 14.02 5.93
CA ILE A 8 5.54 12.70 6.12
C ILE A 8 4.09 12.77 5.65
N HIS A 9 3.82 12.14 4.50
CA HIS A 9 2.49 12.07 3.90
C HIS A 9 1.78 10.74 4.18
N PHE A 10 2.54 9.69 4.45
CA PHE A 10 2.05 8.33 4.68
C PHE A 10 2.53 7.84 6.04
N ALA A 11 1.63 7.20 6.79
CA ALA A 11 1.96 6.54 8.05
C ALA A 11 1.09 5.29 8.20
N LEU A 12 1.60 4.26 8.88
CA LEU A 12 0.83 3.06 9.17
C LEU A 12 0.67 2.93 10.68
N PRO A 13 -0.56 2.67 11.16
CA PRO A 13 -0.75 2.31 12.55
C PRO A 13 -0.13 0.93 12.79
N ALA A 14 0.66 0.80 13.86
CA ALA A 14 1.22 -0.49 14.28
C ALA A 14 0.22 -1.36 15.08
N ALA A 15 -0.96 -0.80 15.41
CA ALA A 15 -2.02 -1.50 16.12
C ALA A 15 -2.87 -2.32 15.13
N SER A 16 -3.36 -3.49 15.56
CA SER A 16 -4.32 -4.26 14.75
C SER A 16 -5.65 -3.51 14.66
N GLU A 17 -6.40 -3.75 13.58
CA GLU A 17 -7.73 -3.14 13.39
C GLU A 17 -8.66 -3.40 14.59
N GLU A 18 -8.62 -4.61 15.16
CA GLU A 18 -9.37 -5.00 16.34
C GLU A 18 -9.04 -4.12 17.58
N GLN A 19 -7.77 -3.76 17.76
CA GLN A 19 -7.33 -2.91 18.88
C GLN A 19 -7.79 -1.46 18.69
N ILE A 20 -7.76 -0.98 17.46
CA ILE A 20 -8.19 0.38 17.09
C ILE A 20 -9.70 0.53 17.32
N GLU A 21 -10.49 -0.48 16.99
CA GLU A 21 -11.95 -0.48 17.19
C GLU A 21 -12.33 -0.58 18.67
N THR A 22 -11.56 -1.33 19.46
CA THR A 22 -11.83 -1.50 20.90
C THR A 22 -11.56 -0.22 21.69
N SER A 23 -10.64 0.63 21.24
CA SER A 23 -10.25 1.86 21.93
C SER A 23 -10.84 3.13 21.29
N LYS A 24 -11.73 3.80 22.02
CA LYS A 24 -12.27 5.12 21.61
C LYS A 24 -11.17 6.16 21.39
N HIS A 25 -10.12 6.12 22.21
CA HIS A 25 -9.03 7.07 22.11
C HIS A 25 -8.21 6.88 20.83
N GLN A 26 -7.90 5.62 20.49
CA GLN A 26 -7.11 5.32 19.28
C GLN A 26 -7.90 5.61 18.00
N SER A 27 -9.19 5.26 17.99
CA SER A 27 -10.05 5.56 16.84
C SER A 27 -10.25 7.06 16.62
N GLU A 28 -10.44 7.86 17.68
CA GLU A 28 -10.52 9.32 17.55
C GLU A 28 -9.19 9.95 17.11
N PHE A 29 -8.06 9.45 17.62
CA PHE A 29 -6.73 9.91 17.22
C PHE A 29 -6.45 9.65 15.74
N ILE A 30 -6.78 8.45 15.26
CA ILE A 30 -6.65 8.07 13.85
C ILE A 30 -7.55 8.94 12.95
N LYS A 31 -8.81 9.15 13.35
CA LYS A 31 -9.73 10.04 12.62
C LYS A 31 -9.22 11.48 12.54
N ALA A 32 -8.64 12.00 13.62
CA ALA A 32 -8.02 13.31 13.63
C ALA A 32 -6.85 13.37 12.62
N LEU A 33 -5.97 12.37 12.61
CA LEU A 33 -4.86 12.29 11.67
C LEU A 33 -5.32 12.23 10.20
N GLU A 34 -6.39 11.48 9.90
CA GLU A 34 -6.98 11.44 8.56
C GLU A 34 -7.58 12.80 8.17
N SER A 35 -8.31 13.45 9.08
CA SER A 35 -8.91 14.77 8.84
C SER A 35 -7.87 15.86 8.59
N GLU A 36 -6.69 15.70 9.18
CA GLU A 36 -5.56 16.59 9.01
C GLU A 36 -4.76 16.31 7.72
N GLY A 37 -5.12 15.28 6.94
CA GLY A 37 -4.57 14.99 5.61
C GLY A 37 -3.43 13.97 5.59
N LEU A 38 -3.21 13.23 6.68
CA LEU A 38 -2.27 12.12 6.69
C LEU A 38 -2.91 10.88 6.06
N GLN A 39 -2.26 10.28 5.07
CA GLN A 39 -2.76 9.06 4.44
C GLN A 39 -2.31 7.85 5.27
N LEU A 40 -3.26 7.16 5.90
CA LEU A 40 -2.99 5.99 6.74
C LEU A 40 -2.97 4.67 5.97
N LYS A 41 -2.62 4.73 4.69
CA LYS A 41 -2.61 3.59 3.78
C LYS A 41 -1.25 3.50 3.12
N GLU A 42 -0.82 2.27 2.83
CA GLU A 42 0.34 2.07 1.97
C GLU A 42 0.05 2.67 0.60
N PRO A 43 0.99 3.46 0.04
CA PRO A 43 0.88 3.87 -1.35
C PRO A 43 0.84 2.60 -2.20
N LYS A 44 -0.08 2.54 -3.17
CA LYS A 44 -0.11 1.43 -4.11
C LYS A 44 1.25 1.33 -4.79
N ALA A 45 1.80 0.11 -4.86
CA ALA A 45 2.99 -0.14 -5.64
C ALA A 45 2.76 0.41 -7.06
N GLN A 46 3.62 1.33 -7.48
CA GLN A 46 3.53 1.87 -8.82
C GLN A 46 3.96 0.77 -9.78
N GLU A 47 3.09 0.43 -10.74
CA GLU A 47 3.43 -0.58 -11.72
C GLU A 47 4.60 -0.10 -12.56
N HIS A 48 5.60 -0.97 -12.73
CA HIS A 48 6.71 -0.72 -13.64
C HIS A 48 6.17 -0.84 -15.07
N THR A 49 5.74 0.31 -15.61
CA THR A 49 5.34 0.48 -17.00
C THR A 49 6.36 1.35 -17.73
N TYR A 50 6.41 1.27 -19.06
CA TYR A 50 7.32 2.08 -19.88
C TYR A 50 7.20 3.59 -19.62
N GLU A 51 5.99 4.07 -19.30
CA GLU A 51 5.74 5.47 -18.95
C GLU A 51 6.36 5.86 -17.61
N THR A 52 6.41 4.91 -16.67
CA THR A 52 6.96 5.09 -15.33
C THR A 52 8.47 4.89 -15.29
N ASP A 53 9.00 3.99 -16.12
CA ASP A 53 10.42 3.64 -16.19
C ASP A 53 10.92 3.65 -17.63
N ARG A 54 11.61 4.73 -18.01
CA ARG A 54 12.23 4.90 -19.34
C ARG A 54 13.33 3.87 -19.63
N SER A 55 13.84 3.16 -18.62
CA SER A 55 14.83 2.09 -18.82
C SER A 55 14.18 0.75 -19.20
N MET A 56 12.84 0.66 -19.11
CA MET A 56 12.08 -0.55 -19.41
C MET A 56 11.88 -0.71 -20.92
N THR A 57 12.88 -1.20 -21.65
CA THR A 57 12.79 -1.35 -23.12
C THR A 57 11.89 -2.49 -23.60
N TRP A 58 11.40 -3.35 -22.70
CA TRP A 58 10.64 -4.56 -23.05
C TRP A 58 9.42 -4.72 -22.13
N GLU A 59 8.24 -4.90 -22.71
CA GLU A 59 7.06 -5.37 -21.98
C GLU A 59 7.22 -6.87 -21.68
N ARG A 60 6.89 -7.30 -20.46
CA ARG A 60 6.96 -8.73 -20.11
C ARG A 60 5.92 -9.48 -20.94
N TYR A 61 6.37 -10.46 -21.71
CA TYR A 61 5.46 -11.31 -22.47
C TYR A 61 4.45 -11.97 -21.51
N PRO A 62 3.14 -11.90 -21.78
CA PRO A 62 2.14 -12.51 -20.91
C PRO A 62 2.39 -14.01 -20.87
N VAL A 63 2.82 -14.52 -19.72
CA VAL A 63 3.02 -15.95 -19.51
C VAL A 63 1.63 -16.59 -19.47
N MET A 64 1.25 -17.23 -20.57
CA MET A 64 0.06 -18.08 -20.59
C MET A 64 0.39 -19.34 -19.80
N ALA A 65 -0.29 -19.54 -18.66
CA ALA A 65 -0.16 -20.76 -17.89
C ALA A 65 -0.49 -21.97 -18.78
N THR A 66 0.49 -22.84 -19.01
CA THR A 66 0.30 -24.04 -19.83
C THR A 66 -0.27 -25.17 -18.97
N ARG A 67 -0.84 -26.21 -19.60
CA ARG A 67 -1.34 -27.39 -18.84
C ARG A 67 -0.24 -28.08 -18.01
N GLN A 68 1.03 -27.88 -18.36
CA GLN A 68 2.18 -28.40 -17.62
C GLN A 68 2.39 -27.70 -16.27
N ASP A 69 2.08 -26.40 -16.15
CA ASP A 69 2.27 -25.65 -14.89
C ASP A 69 1.30 -26.09 -13.79
N LYS A 70 0.22 -26.81 -14.16
CA LYS A 70 -0.79 -27.33 -13.23
C LYS A 70 -0.47 -28.75 -12.73
N LEU A 71 0.66 -29.34 -13.14
CA LEU A 71 1.02 -30.71 -12.76
C LEU A 71 1.68 -30.80 -11.38
N ASP A 72 2.12 -29.68 -10.80
CA ASP A 72 2.83 -29.64 -9.51
C ASP A 72 1.90 -29.75 -8.27
N GLU A 73 0.58 -29.87 -8.45
CA GLU A 73 -0.40 -30.05 -7.37
C GLU A 73 -0.87 -31.51 -7.14
N LEU A 74 -0.15 -32.52 -7.66
CA LEU A 74 -0.49 -33.95 -7.48
C LEU A 74 0.48 -34.73 -6.59
#